data_AF-A0ABD6X1A5-F1
#
_entry.id   AF-A0ABD6X1A5-F1
#
_cell.length_a   1.000
_cell.length_b   1.000
_cell.length_c   1.000
_cell.angle_alpha   90.00
_cell.angle_beta   90.00
_cell.angle_gamma   90.00
#
_symmetry.space_group_name_H-M   'P 1'
#
loop_
_entity.id
_entity.type
_entity.pdbx_description
1 polymer ?
#
loop_
_entity_poly.entity_id
_entity_poly.type
_entity_poly.pdbx_seq_one_letter_code
_entity_poly.pdbx_strand_id
1 'polypeptide(L)'
;MQQEYQEGNLPFVGTHVIEKIDLETGEKLPPSVNKKILEGSFSTKLTVRCDGRKVRVEGNPSRWQRVDNLFGLKSIDECVSIYNNILNQLGLPPFTKTTRFHHRQTPDGKSSSLIGNGAEITLIDWTRNHEIGKGREQSFIRGLSSMQIGRARKPKLYPDGNTCNWGEASTWSMTKLYNKAVELQRHLKKAEKKGNQKDDNILKYIKNIIEYCEEKGVVREEHSLRQTMLKRYNLNWYGVVKETDFVEHIQDIENAMKTIHISHDEHETIADQLLNQAIVKSRQAANSTQSYAILWQQGMDLRQILSDSQFYEHKARLKKIGIDIGQKFDVSRLCPTLKRSEVIEVKSLSIPTWYKMPVVETSNILPFKAYA
;
A
#
# COMPACT_ATOMS: atom_id res chain seq x y z
N MET A 1 -2.41 16.50 -9.73
CA MET A 1 -3.08 17.00 -10.94
C MET A 1 -2.64 18.43 -11.21
N GLN A 2 -2.56 18.85 -12.47
CA GLN A 2 -2.14 20.20 -12.84
C GLN A 2 -2.89 20.70 -14.07
N GLN A 3 -3.02 22.01 -14.25
CA GLN A 3 -3.51 22.62 -15.48
C GLN A 3 -2.76 23.94 -15.73
N GLU A 4 -2.42 24.20 -16.98
CA GLU A 4 -1.77 25.42 -17.42
C GLU A 4 -2.76 26.32 -18.16
N TYR A 5 -2.76 27.61 -17.82
CA TYR A 5 -3.65 28.63 -18.36
C TYR A 5 -2.80 29.63 -19.14
N GLN A 6 -2.97 29.66 -20.46
CA GLN A 6 -2.12 30.44 -21.36
C GLN A 6 -2.26 31.95 -21.16
N GLU A 7 -3.49 32.40 -20.88
CA GLU A 7 -3.82 33.81 -20.60
C GLU A 7 -3.11 34.34 -19.34
N GLY A 8 -2.74 33.45 -18.42
CA GLY A 8 -2.11 33.82 -17.16
C GLY A 8 -3.07 34.58 -16.24
N ASN A 9 -2.54 35.58 -15.52
CA ASN A 9 -3.27 36.45 -14.58
C ASN A 9 -3.99 35.72 -13.44
N LEU A 10 -3.58 34.50 -13.14
CA LEU A 10 -4.09 33.79 -11.97
C LEU A 10 -3.46 34.35 -10.69
N PRO A 11 -4.16 34.30 -9.54
CA PRO A 11 -3.56 34.67 -8.28
C PRO A 11 -2.42 33.73 -7.92
N PHE A 12 -1.34 34.27 -7.36
CA PHE A 12 -0.29 33.45 -6.77
C PHE A 12 -0.84 32.71 -5.56
N VAL A 13 -0.70 31.39 -5.55
CA VAL A 13 -1.10 30.55 -4.41
C VAL A 13 0.08 29.73 -3.97
N GLY A 14 0.54 30.01 -2.75
CA GLY A 14 1.70 29.40 -2.14
C GLY A 14 2.15 30.18 -0.93
N THR A 15 3.27 29.79 -0.33
CA THR A 15 3.77 30.44 0.89
C THR A 15 4.76 31.56 0.58
N HIS A 16 5.59 31.36 -0.45
CA HIS A 16 6.58 32.32 -0.91
C HIS A 16 6.66 32.31 -2.43
N VAL A 17 6.85 33.48 -3.04
CA VAL A 17 7.21 33.62 -4.45
C VAL A 17 8.73 33.68 -4.56
N ILE A 18 9.27 32.94 -5.51
CA ILE A 18 10.69 32.91 -5.87
C ILE A 18 10.78 33.53 -7.26
N GLU A 19 11.27 34.76 -7.30
CA GLU A 19 11.65 35.42 -8.54
C GLU A 19 12.97 34.84 -9.06
N LYS A 20 13.06 34.70 -10.37
CA LYS A 20 14.26 34.19 -11.04
C LYS A 20 14.70 35.22 -12.06
N ILE A 21 15.98 35.53 -12.05
CA ILE A 21 16.59 36.45 -13.01
C ILE A 21 17.67 35.65 -13.72
N ASP A 22 17.64 35.69 -15.05
CA ASP A 22 18.72 35.15 -15.86
C ASP A 22 19.96 36.03 -15.67
N LEU A 23 21.06 35.44 -15.20
CA LEU A 23 22.25 36.22 -14.83
C LEU A 23 23.04 36.75 -16.03
N GLU A 24 22.88 36.14 -17.20
CA GLU A 24 23.58 36.57 -18.42
C GLU A 24 22.83 37.72 -19.10
N THR A 25 21.50 37.64 -19.15
CA THR A 25 20.65 38.60 -19.88
C THR A 25 20.01 39.65 -18.97
N GLY A 26 19.92 39.40 -17.67
CA GLY A 26 19.18 40.25 -16.73
C GLY A 26 17.66 40.12 -16.84
N GLU A 27 17.15 39.24 -17.71
CA GLU A 27 15.72 39.07 -17.93
C GLU A 27 15.04 38.35 -16.76
N LYS A 28 13.82 38.79 -16.43
CA LYS A 28 12.99 38.10 -15.43
C LYS A 28 12.42 36.83 -16.03
N LEU A 29 12.81 35.69 -15.48
CA LEU A 29 12.24 34.39 -15.81
C LEU A 29 10.88 34.21 -15.10
N PRO A 30 9.99 33.34 -15.60
CA PRO A 30 8.72 33.05 -14.95
C PRO A 30 8.92 32.67 -13.47
N PRO A 31 8.16 33.31 -12.55
CA PRO A 31 8.31 33.08 -11.13
C PRO A 31 7.91 31.65 -10.76
N SER A 32 8.42 31.17 -9.62
CA SER A 32 7.97 29.91 -9.04
C SER A 32 7.45 30.15 -7.63
N VAL A 33 6.52 29.32 -7.19
CA VAL A 33 5.89 29.51 -5.87
C VAL A 33 6.04 28.24 -5.03
N ASN A 34 6.28 28.38 -3.74
CA ASN A 34 6.22 27.24 -2.83
C ASN A 34 4.79 26.71 -2.68
N LYS A 35 4.66 25.45 -2.24
CA LYS A 35 3.35 24.84 -2.03
C LYS A 35 2.64 25.42 -0.81
N LYS A 36 1.35 25.73 -0.92
CA LYS A 36 0.46 26.03 0.20
C LYS A 36 -0.11 24.72 0.74
N ILE A 37 0.01 24.46 2.04
CA ILE A 37 -0.53 23.26 2.67
C ILE A 37 -1.91 23.60 3.24
N LEU A 38 -2.93 22.86 2.80
CA LEU A 38 -4.27 22.92 3.34
C LEU A 38 -4.47 21.72 4.26
N GLU A 39 -4.95 21.97 5.47
CA GLU A 39 -5.33 20.93 6.43
C GLU A 39 -6.84 20.94 6.62
N GLY A 40 -7.48 19.86 6.21
CA GLY A 40 -8.88 19.58 6.46
C GLY A 40 -9.07 18.90 7.82
N SER A 41 -10.31 18.52 8.12
CA SER A 41 -10.62 17.73 9.32
C SER A 41 -9.76 16.46 9.40
N PHE A 42 -9.53 16.00 10.63
CA PHE A 42 -8.73 14.81 10.94
C PHE A 42 -7.27 14.88 10.46
N SER A 43 -6.71 16.10 10.37
CA SER A 43 -5.35 16.37 9.90
C SER A 43 -5.05 15.82 8.50
N THR A 44 -6.07 15.80 7.66
CA THR A 44 -5.95 15.44 6.25
C THR A 44 -5.30 16.59 5.51
N LYS A 45 -4.38 16.30 4.59
CA LYS A 45 -3.58 17.35 3.92
C LYS A 45 -3.71 17.25 2.42
N LEU A 46 -3.93 18.42 1.81
CA LEU A 46 -3.78 18.66 0.39
C LEU A 46 -2.81 19.81 0.20
N THR A 47 -2.10 19.84 -0.91
CA THR A 47 -1.22 20.96 -1.24
C THR A 47 -1.64 21.58 -2.55
N VAL A 48 -1.74 22.90 -2.55
CA VAL A 48 -2.09 23.69 -3.73
C VAL A 48 -0.96 24.64 -4.05
N ARG A 49 -0.67 24.82 -5.34
CA ARG A 49 0.27 25.82 -5.84
C ARG A 49 -0.28 26.46 -7.10
N CYS A 50 -0.19 27.78 -7.20
CA CYS A 50 -0.39 28.54 -8.42
C CYS A 50 0.75 29.55 -8.61
N ASP A 51 1.40 29.53 -9.77
CA ASP A 51 2.47 30.46 -10.15
C ASP A 51 2.01 31.55 -11.13
N GLY A 52 0.71 31.87 -11.11
CA GLY A 52 0.10 32.86 -12.00
C GLY A 52 -0.29 32.32 -13.38
N ARG A 53 0.20 31.12 -13.75
CA ARG A 53 -0.16 30.46 -15.01
C ARG A 53 -0.55 29.00 -14.82
N LYS A 54 0.10 28.30 -13.89
CA LYS A 54 -0.09 26.86 -13.70
C LYS A 54 -0.64 26.57 -12.31
N VAL A 55 -1.78 25.88 -12.27
CA VAL A 55 -2.40 25.39 -11.04
C VAL A 55 -2.00 23.94 -10.83
N ARG A 56 -1.60 23.58 -9.60
CA ARG A 56 -1.28 22.21 -9.20
C ARG A 56 -1.91 21.89 -7.86
N VAL A 57 -2.56 20.73 -7.79
CA VAL A 57 -3.12 20.16 -6.56
C VAL A 57 -2.53 18.77 -6.35
N GLU A 58 -2.09 18.48 -5.13
CA GLU A 58 -1.56 17.18 -4.72
C GLU A 58 -2.16 16.72 -3.38
N GLY A 59 -2.24 15.40 -3.23
CA GLY A 59 -2.71 14.73 -2.02
C GLY A 59 -3.85 13.75 -2.34
N ASN A 60 -4.46 13.17 -1.30
CA ASN A 60 -5.47 12.12 -1.47
C ASN A 60 -6.89 12.71 -1.30
N PRO A 61 -7.68 12.84 -2.38
CA PRO A 61 -9.03 13.41 -2.32
C PRO A 61 -10.02 12.47 -1.62
N SER A 62 -9.83 11.15 -1.73
CA SER A 62 -10.66 10.15 -1.05
C SER A 62 -10.52 10.19 0.47
N ARG A 63 -9.42 10.74 0.99
CA ARG A 63 -9.19 10.93 2.43
C ARG A 63 -9.54 12.34 2.90
N TRP A 64 -9.79 13.29 2.00
CA TRP A 64 -9.97 14.70 2.37
C TRP A 64 -11.14 14.88 3.34
N GLN A 65 -10.87 15.53 4.47
CA GLN A 65 -11.82 15.76 5.58
C GLN A 65 -12.43 14.50 6.19
N ARG A 66 -11.75 13.35 6.06
CA ARG A 66 -12.23 12.06 6.57
C ARG A 66 -11.26 11.44 7.55
N VAL A 67 -11.83 10.63 8.44
CA VAL A 67 -11.09 9.91 9.49
C VAL A 67 -10.22 8.80 8.89
N ASP A 68 -10.74 8.12 7.87
CA ASP A 68 -10.14 6.96 7.24
C ASP A 68 -10.29 7.00 5.71
N ASN A 69 -9.56 6.10 5.04
CA ASN A 69 -9.68 5.84 3.61
C ASN A 69 -9.69 4.33 3.34
N LEU A 70 -10.43 3.55 4.14
CA LEU A 70 -10.61 2.12 3.89
C LEU A 70 -11.25 1.91 2.50
N PHE A 71 -12.30 2.65 2.18
CA PHE A 71 -12.88 2.72 0.85
C PHE A 71 -12.87 4.16 0.35
N GLY A 72 -12.45 4.36 -0.90
CA GLY A 72 -12.29 5.66 -1.53
C GLY A 72 -13.44 6.06 -2.44
N LEU A 73 -13.29 7.22 -3.07
CA LEU A 73 -14.12 7.66 -4.20
C LEU A 73 -13.94 6.69 -5.37
N LYS A 74 -14.97 6.55 -6.21
CA LYS A 74 -15.03 5.49 -7.23
C LYS A 74 -14.65 5.98 -8.62
N SER A 75 -14.72 7.29 -8.86
CA SER A 75 -14.41 7.89 -10.15
C SER A 75 -13.35 8.99 -10.07
N ILE A 76 -12.68 9.21 -11.20
CA ILE A 76 -11.77 10.35 -11.36
C ILE A 76 -12.56 11.66 -11.24
N ASP A 77 -13.78 11.72 -11.78
CA ASP A 77 -14.63 12.92 -11.73
C ASP A 77 -15.00 13.32 -10.29
N GLU A 78 -15.31 12.36 -9.41
CA GLU A 78 -15.53 12.65 -7.99
C GLU A 78 -14.26 13.20 -7.31
N CYS A 79 -13.10 12.62 -7.61
CA CYS A 79 -11.81 13.08 -7.08
C CYS A 79 -11.51 14.52 -7.53
N VAL A 80 -11.75 14.82 -8.81
CA VAL A 80 -11.56 16.17 -9.38
C VAL A 80 -12.55 17.16 -8.79
N SER A 81 -13.78 16.73 -8.50
CA SER A 81 -14.80 17.58 -7.87
C SER A 81 -14.37 18.08 -6.48
N ILE A 82 -13.71 17.24 -5.68
CA ILE A 82 -13.09 17.67 -4.40
C ILE A 82 -12.03 18.75 -4.64
N TYR A 83 -11.15 18.54 -5.62
CA TYR A 83 -10.12 19.54 -5.94
C TYR A 83 -10.73 20.85 -6.44
N ASN A 84 -11.73 20.79 -7.30
CA ASN A 84 -12.38 21.97 -7.87
C ASN A 84 -13.10 22.80 -6.81
N ASN A 85 -13.69 22.18 -5.80
CA ASN A 85 -14.24 22.92 -4.66
C ASN A 85 -13.16 23.71 -3.92
N ILE A 86 -12.00 23.09 -3.66
CA ILE A 86 -10.87 23.75 -2.99
C ILE A 86 -10.32 24.89 -3.84
N LEU A 87 -10.17 24.68 -5.15
CA LEU A 87 -9.71 25.71 -6.07
C LEU A 87 -10.64 26.92 -6.07
N ASN A 88 -11.96 26.68 -6.10
CA ASN A 88 -12.96 27.74 -6.03
C ASN A 88 -12.85 28.57 -4.74
N GLN A 89 -12.65 27.92 -3.58
CA GLN A 89 -12.44 28.62 -2.31
C GLN A 89 -11.15 29.47 -2.27
N LEU A 90 -10.18 29.15 -3.13
CA LEU A 90 -8.93 29.90 -3.27
C LEU A 90 -8.98 30.94 -4.40
N GLY A 91 -10.12 31.14 -5.05
CA GLY A 91 -10.25 32.04 -6.19
C GLY A 91 -9.51 31.55 -7.44
N LEU A 92 -9.25 30.24 -7.54
CA LEU A 92 -8.58 29.61 -8.68
C LEU A 92 -9.61 28.95 -9.61
N PRO A 93 -9.34 28.92 -10.93
CA PRO A 93 -10.21 28.25 -11.89
C PRO A 93 -10.23 26.72 -11.64
N PRO A 94 -11.38 26.06 -11.89
CA PRO A 94 -11.50 24.62 -11.73
C PRO A 94 -10.68 23.87 -12.78
N PHE A 95 -10.23 22.66 -12.44
CA PHE A 95 -9.71 21.74 -13.45
C PHE A 95 -10.82 21.35 -14.44
N THR A 96 -10.46 21.38 -15.71
CA THR A 96 -11.36 21.11 -16.84
C THR A 96 -10.92 19.87 -17.61
N LYS A 97 -11.88 19.19 -18.24
CA LYS A 97 -11.62 18.05 -19.12
C LYS A 97 -10.87 18.52 -20.37
N THR A 98 -9.93 17.71 -20.83
CA THR A 98 -9.21 17.95 -22.08
C THR A 98 -10.12 17.62 -23.25
N THR A 99 -10.32 18.58 -24.15
CA THR A 99 -11.19 18.46 -25.33
C THR A 99 -10.44 18.71 -26.64
N ARG A 100 -9.30 19.39 -26.57
CA ARG A 100 -8.47 19.74 -27.73
C ARG A 100 -7.00 19.54 -27.42
N PHE A 101 -6.25 19.21 -28.45
CA PHE A 101 -4.81 19.01 -28.40
C PHE A 101 -4.12 19.94 -29.37
N HIS A 102 -2.94 20.42 -28.98
CA HIS A 102 -2.07 21.28 -29.76
C HIS A 102 -0.65 20.72 -29.71
N HIS A 103 0.10 20.89 -30.79
CA HIS A 103 1.53 20.60 -30.79
C HIS A 103 2.30 21.79 -30.23
N ARG A 104 3.21 21.52 -29.29
CA ARG A 104 4.17 22.52 -28.83
C ARG A 104 5.12 22.85 -29.98
N GLN A 105 5.39 24.14 -30.18
CA GLN A 105 6.49 24.57 -31.05
C GLN A 105 7.82 24.09 -30.46
N THR A 106 8.60 23.38 -31.26
CA THR A 106 9.93 22.89 -30.88
C THR A 106 10.96 23.37 -31.90
N PRO A 107 12.22 23.61 -31.48
CA PRO A 107 13.30 23.92 -32.41
C PRO A 107 13.43 22.86 -33.50
N ASP A 108 13.95 23.27 -34.66
CA ASP A 108 14.07 22.41 -35.83
C ASP A 108 14.89 21.14 -35.50
N GLY A 109 14.43 19.99 -36.01
CA GLY A 109 15.01 18.67 -35.72
C GLY A 109 14.68 18.04 -34.36
N LYS A 110 13.87 18.67 -33.49
CA LYS A 110 13.41 18.08 -32.21
C LYS A 110 11.96 17.59 -32.29
N SER A 111 11.66 16.50 -31.59
CA SER A 111 10.29 15.96 -31.51
C SER A 111 9.35 16.92 -30.79
N SER A 112 8.20 17.19 -31.40
CA SER A 112 7.15 18.00 -30.78
C SER A 112 6.44 17.21 -29.68
N SER A 113 5.96 17.92 -28.66
CA SER A 113 5.15 17.33 -27.57
C SER A 113 3.71 17.83 -27.66
N LEU A 114 2.77 16.95 -27.36
CA LEU A 114 1.34 17.27 -27.33
C LEU A 114 1.00 18.04 -26.06
N ILE A 115 0.16 19.07 -26.17
CA ILE A 115 -0.40 19.83 -25.06
C ILE A 115 -1.93 19.80 -25.18
N GLY A 116 -2.61 19.41 -24.11
CA GLY A 116 -4.06 19.50 -23.99
C GLY A 116 -4.51 20.85 -23.45
N ASN A 117 -5.73 21.27 -23.79
CA ASN A 117 -6.35 22.48 -23.23
C ASN A 117 -6.93 22.29 -21.80
N GLY A 118 -6.96 21.06 -21.30
CA GLY A 118 -7.51 20.71 -19.99
C GLY A 118 -6.45 20.29 -18.98
N ALA A 119 -6.91 19.69 -17.88
CA ALA A 119 -6.04 19.27 -16.79
C ALA A 119 -5.32 17.95 -17.08
N GLU A 120 -4.12 17.83 -16.50
CA GLU A 120 -3.26 16.66 -16.54
C GLU A 120 -3.20 15.93 -15.20
N ILE A 121 -3.40 14.62 -15.24
CA ILE A 121 -3.09 13.69 -14.14
C ILE A 121 -1.57 13.48 -14.12
N THR A 122 -0.95 13.94 -13.04
CA THR A 122 0.51 13.86 -12.83
C THR A 122 0.93 12.67 -11.98
N LEU A 123 0.01 12.16 -11.17
CA LEU A 123 0.15 10.99 -10.31
C LEU A 123 -1.26 10.51 -9.96
N ILE A 124 -1.47 9.20 -10.00
CA ILE A 124 -2.70 8.57 -9.54
C ILE A 124 -2.37 7.31 -8.74
N ASP A 125 -3.03 7.15 -7.60
CA ASP A 125 -2.92 5.96 -6.75
C ASP A 125 -4.19 5.13 -6.88
N TRP A 126 -4.06 3.90 -7.39
CA TRP A 126 -5.13 2.91 -7.42
C TRP A 126 -5.01 1.98 -6.22
N THR A 127 -6.12 1.71 -5.53
CA THR A 127 -6.09 0.86 -4.33
C THR A 127 -7.09 -0.28 -4.41
N ARG A 128 -6.67 -1.49 -4.00
CA ARG A 128 -7.52 -2.67 -3.84
C ARG A 128 -7.32 -3.24 -2.44
N ASN A 129 -8.39 -3.59 -1.74
CA ASN A 129 -8.31 -4.26 -0.45
C ASN A 129 -8.60 -5.75 -0.65
N HIS A 130 -7.68 -6.60 -0.20
CA HIS A 130 -7.83 -8.05 -0.21
C HIS A 130 -8.22 -8.54 1.18
N GLU A 131 -9.23 -9.40 1.24
CA GLU A 131 -9.59 -10.23 2.39
C GLU A 131 -8.77 -11.52 2.29
N ILE A 132 -7.82 -11.68 3.21
CA ILE A 132 -6.86 -12.78 3.27
C ILE A 132 -7.21 -13.76 4.40
N GLY A 133 -7.99 -13.31 5.38
CA GLY A 133 -8.30 -14.02 6.61
C GLY A 133 -7.36 -13.63 7.76
N LYS A 134 -7.92 -13.55 8.96
CA LYS A 134 -7.22 -13.14 10.18
C LYS A 134 -5.93 -13.91 10.42
N GLY A 135 -4.83 -13.20 10.65
CA GLY A 135 -3.52 -13.77 10.99
C GLY A 135 -2.67 -14.21 9.78
N ARG A 136 -3.24 -14.21 8.57
CA ARG A 136 -2.57 -14.68 7.35
C ARG A 136 -1.86 -13.57 6.57
N GLU A 137 -2.07 -12.30 6.94
CA GLU A 137 -1.63 -11.12 6.18
C GLU A 137 -0.11 -11.06 6.00
N GLN A 138 0.65 -11.29 7.07
CA GLN A 138 2.11 -11.25 7.00
C GLN A 138 2.67 -12.40 6.15
N SER A 139 2.04 -13.57 6.22
CA SER A 139 2.43 -14.72 5.39
C SER A 139 2.16 -14.43 3.92
N PHE A 140 1.01 -13.81 3.63
CA PHE A 140 0.66 -13.38 2.28
C PHE A 140 1.64 -12.34 1.72
N ILE A 141 1.92 -11.28 2.49
CA ILE A 141 2.87 -10.23 2.10
C ILE A 141 4.27 -10.81 1.91
N ARG A 142 4.73 -11.68 2.82
CA ARG A 142 6.02 -12.36 2.74
C ARG A 142 6.10 -13.27 1.51
N GLY A 143 5.05 -14.05 1.25
CA GLY A 143 4.95 -14.91 0.07
C GLY A 143 5.08 -14.11 -1.22
N LEU A 144 4.31 -13.03 -1.37
CA LEU A 144 4.43 -12.14 -2.54
C LEU A 144 5.80 -11.46 -2.62
N SER A 145 6.40 -11.09 -1.48
CA SER A 145 7.73 -10.47 -1.44
C SER A 145 8.87 -11.38 -1.86
N SER A 146 8.62 -12.68 -2.11
CA SER A 146 9.62 -13.58 -2.71
C SER A 146 9.82 -13.31 -4.20
N MET A 147 8.90 -12.57 -4.84
CA MET A 147 8.91 -12.37 -6.29
C MET A 147 9.24 -10.94 -6.70
N GLN A 148 9.84 -10.85 -7.88
CA GLN A 148 9.86 -9.62 -8.66
C GLN A 148 8.54 -9.48 -9.40
N ILE A 149 8.06 -8.26 -9.55
CA ILE A 149 6.82 -7.98 -10.30
C ILE A 149 7.09 -7.03 -11.46
N GLY A 150 6.28 -7.16 -12.52
CA GLY A 150 6.41 -6.38 -13.74
C GLY A 150 7.80 -6.55 -14.36
N ARG A 151 8.45 -5.45 -14.73
CA ARG A 151 9.78 -5.43 -15.35
C ARG A 151 10.92 -5.57 -14.32
N ALA A 152 10.99 -6.73 -13.66
CA ALA A 152 12.04 -7.08 -12.69
C ALA A 152 12.14 -6.10 -11.50
N ARG A 153 11.03 -5.49 -11.08
CA ARG A 153 11.04 -4.63 -9.89
C ARG A 153 11.28 -5.52 -8.68
N LYS A 154 12.33 -5.24 -7.92
CA LYS A 154 12.70 -6.03 -6.74
C LYS A 154 11.78 -5.69 -5.55
N PRO A 155 11.35 -6.70 -4.78
CA PRO A 155 10.60 -6.51 -3.54
C PRO A 155 11.50 -5.91 -2.47
N LYS A 156 10.91 -5.06 -1.63
CA LYS A 156 11.48 -4.56 -0.38
C LYS A 156 10.49 -4.81 0.75
N LEU A 157 10.65 -5.95 1.41
CA LEU A 157 9.91 -6.29 2.63
C LEU A 157 10.50 -5.52 3.81
N TYR A 158 9.65 -4.84 4.59
CA TYR A 158 10.10 -4.14 5.79
C TYR A 158 10.30 -5.14 6.95
N PRO A 159 11.16 -4.82 7.95
CA PRO A 159 11.52 -5.75 9.03
C PRO A 159 10.34 -6.27 9.85
N ASP A 160 9.25 -5.51 9.91
CA ASP A 160 8.04 -5.87 10.64
C ASP A 160 7.13 -6.85 9.89
N GLY A 161 7.46 -7.23 8.64
CA GLY A 161 6.68 -8.13 7.79
C GLY A 161 5.31 -7.59 7.36
N ASN A 162 4.95 -6.35 7.71
CA ASN A 162 3.61 -5.81 7.49
C ASN A 162 3.52 -4.92 6.25
N THR A 163 4.61 -4.70 5.53
CA THR A 163 4.64 -3.89 4.30
C THR A 163 5.70 -4.41 3.35
N CYS A 164 5.36 -4.50 2.07
CA CYS A 164 6.31 -4.73 0.99
C CYS A 164 6.11 -3.71 -0.13
N ASN A 165 7.20 -3.15 -0.63
CA ASN A 165 7.20 -2.21 -1.74
C ASN A 165 7.93 -2.79 -2.95
N TRP A 166 7.49 -2.43 -4.14
CA TRP A 166 8.18 -2.64 -5.41
C TRP A 166 8.33 -1.31 -6.13
N GLY A 167 9.57 -0.93 -6.48
CA GLY A 167 9.83 0.33 -7.18
C GLY A 167 9.60 1.59 -6.31
N GLU A 168 9.93 1.56 -5.02
CA GLU A 168 9.70 2.67 -4.08
C GLU A 168 10.23 4.03 -4.57
N ALA A 169 11.42 4.07 -5.16
CA ALA A 169 12.04 5.28 -5.72
C ALA A 169 11.77 5.48 -7.23
N SER A 170 10.93 4.64 -7.83
CA SER A 170 10.67 4.69 -9.27
C SER A 170 9.91 5.96 -9.63
N THR A 171 10.34 6.65 -10.69
CA THR A 171 9.60 7.76 -11.32
C THR A 171 8.53 7.27 -12.29
N TRP A 172 8.43 5.96 -12.51
CA TRP A 172 7.48 5.31 -13.41
C TRP A 172 6.24 4.80 -12.69
N SER A 173 6.42 3.83 -11.79
CA SER A 173 5.36 3.27 -10.96
C SER A 173 5.91 2.60 -9.70
N MET A 174 5.12 2.65 -8.64
CA MET A 174 5.39 1.97 -7.37
C MET A 174 4.18 1.11 -7.02
N THR A 175 4.43 -0.11 -6.57
CA THR A 175 3.39 -1.00 -6.04
C THR A 175 3.69 -1.27 -4.57
N LYS A 176 2.67 -1.27 -3.73
CA LYS A 176 2.79 -1.45 -2.28
C LYS A 176 1.73 -2.40 -1.76
N LEU A 177 2.15 -3.35 -0.95
CA LEU A 177 1.26 -4.21 -0.16
C LEU A 177 1.47 -3.93 1.32
N TYR A 178 0.40 -3.80 2.11
CA TYR A 178 0.53 -3.68 3.55
C TYR A 178 -0.68 -4.16 4.33
N ASN A 179 -0.45 -4.59 5.57
CA ASN A 179 -1.52 -4.91 6.52
C ASN A 179 -2.23 -3.61 6.94
N LYS A 180 -3.51 -3.49 6.57
CA LYS A 180 -4.28 -2.27 6.77
C LYS A 180 -4.65 -2.03 8.23
N ALA A 181 -4.92 -3.09 9.00
CA ALA A 181 -5.19 -2.97 10.43
C ALA A 181 -3.99 -2.38 11.18
N VAL A 182 -2.79 -2.91 10.91
CA VAL A 182 -1.55 -2.45 11.53
C VAL A 182 -1.23 -1.00 11.15
N GLU A 183 -1.50 -0.59 9.91
CA GLU A 183 -1.37 0.82 9.50
C GLU A 183 -2.31 1.76 10.25
N LEU A 184 -3.58 1.39 10.38
CA LEU A 184 -4.58 2.16 11.13
C LEU A 184 -4.23 2.27 12.63
N GLN A 185 -3.77 1.18 13.24
CA GLN A 185 -3.29 1.17 14.62
C GLN A 185 -2.10 2.11 14.83
N ARG A 186 -1.13 2.13 13.90
CA ARG A 186 0.01 3.07 13.95
C ARG A 186 -0.45 4.51 13.86
N HIS A 187 -1.42 4.79 13.00
CA HIS A 187 -2.02 6.11 12.89
C HIS A 187 -2.77 6.54 14.14
N LEU A 188 -3.51 5.62 14.77
CA LEU A 188 -4.18 5.88 16.04
C LEU A 188 -3.17 6.20 17.15
N LYS A 189 -2.17 5.33 17.36
CA LYS A 189 -1.09 5.53 18.36
C LYS A 189 -0.34 6.85 18.15
N LYS A 190 -0.08 7.22 16.89
CA LYS A 190 0.58 8.50 16.56
C LYS A 190 -0.30 9.71 16.89
N ALA A 191 -1.61 9.60 16.72
CA ALA A 191 -2.55 10.66 17.08
C ALA A 191 -2.65 10.83 18.61
N GLU A 192 -2.72 9.72 19.35
CA GLU A 192 -2.74 9.70 20.83
C GLU A 192 -1.47 10.35 21.40
N LYS A 193 -0.29 9.99 20.87
CA LYS A 193 0.99 10.60 21.29
C LYS A 193 1.08 12.10 21.05
N LYS A 194 0.32 12.64 20.10
CA LYS A 194 0.29 14.08 19.79
C LYS A 194 -0.69 14.86 20.65
N GLY A 195 -1.39 14.21 21.58
CA GLY A 195 -2.40 14.85 22.42
C GLY A 195 -3.67 15.24 21.64
N ASN A 196 -3.86 14.71 20.44
CA ASN A 196 -5.08 14.95 19.66
C ASN A 196 -6.22 14.13 20.27
N GLN A 197 -6.89 14.67 21.30
CA GLN A 197 -8.12 14.10 21.83
C GLN A 197 -9.16 14.05 20.71
N LYS A 198 -9.53 12.83 20.31
CA LYS A 198 -10.62 12.60 19.36
C LYS A 198 -11.90 12.42 20.18
N ASP A 199 -13.01 12.89 19.62
CA ASP A 199 -14.35 12.56 20.11
C ASP A 199 -14.49 11.02 20.26
N ASP A 200 -15.09 10.59 21.37
CA ASP A 200 -15.33 9.18 21.71
C ASP A 200 -16.06 8.44 20.59
N ASN A 201 -17.01 9.08 19.91
CA ASN A 201 -17.73 8.49 18.79
C ASN A 201 -16.81 8.20 17.60
N ILE A 202 -15.88 9.11 17.31
CA ILE A 202 -14.89 8.97 16.24
C ILE A 202 -13.87 7.89 16.60
N LEU A 203 -13.44 7.84 17.87
CA LEU A 203 -12.53 6.81 18.36
C LEU A 203 -13.16 5.42 18.24
N LYS A 204 -14.43 5.27 18.64
CA LYS A 204 -15.20 4.03 18.49
C LYS A 204 -15.31 3.60 17.03
N TYR A 205 -15.59 4.54 16.12
CA TYR A 205 -15.63 4.27 14.69
C TYR A 205 -14.28 3.78 14.14
N ILE A 206 -13.17 4.41 14.52
CA ILE A 206 -11.82 3.96 14.10
C ILE A 206 -11.52 2.56 14.61
N LYS A 207 -11.84 2.27 15.89
CA LYS A 207 -11.63 0.95 16.48
C LYS A 207 -12.44 -0.12 15.74
N ASN A 208 -13.69 0.17 15.40
CA ASN A 208 -14.53 -0.73 14.60
C ASN A 208 -13.92 -1.02 13.22
N ILE A 209 -13.32 -0.03 12.56
CA ILE A 209 -12.57 -0.25 11.29
C ILE A 209 -11.35 -1.13 11.50
N ILE A 210 -10.59 -0.92 12.58
CA ILE A 210 -9.41 -1.73 12.89
C ILE A 210 -9.85 -3.18 13.13
N GLU A 211 -10.83 -3.40 13.99
CA GLU A 211 -11.38 -4.74 14.28
C GLU A 211 -11.87 -5.43 13.01
N TYR A 212 -12.59 -4.72 12.15
CA TYR A 212 -13.01 -5.23 10.84
C TYR A 212 -11.82 -5.63 9.96
N CYS A 213 -10.77 -4.81 9.92
CA CYS A 213 -9.57 -5.12 9.15
C CYS A 213 -8.79 -6.31 9.70
N GLU A 214 -8.76 -6.49 11.02
CA GLU A 214 -8.12 -7.63 11.69
C GLU A 214 -8.90 -8.93 11.48
N GLU A 215 -10.22 -8.88 11.63
CA GLU A 215 -11.10 -10.04 11.45
C GLU A 215 -11.02 -10.57 10.02
N LYS A 216 -11.02 -9.66 9.04
CA LYS A 216 -10.93 -10.02 7.62
C LYS A 216 -9.50 -10.25 7.12
N GLY A 217 -8.50 -9.95 7.94
CA GLY A 217 -7.09 -10.00 7.55
C GLY A 217 -6.82 -9.15 6.32
N VAL A 218 -7.05 -7.84 6.40
CA VAL A 218 -7.03 -6.95 5.23
C VAL A 218 -5.61 -6.60 4.83
N VAL A 219 -5.23 -7.01 3.61
CA VAL A 219 -4.02 -6.53 2.94
C VAL A 219 -4.42 -5.54 1.85
N ARG A 220 -3.94 -4.31 1.95
CA ARG A 220 -4.14 -3.32 0.89
C ARG A 220 -3.03 -3.41 -0.14
N GLU A 221 -3.45 -3.44 -1.40
CA GLU A 221 -2.65 -3.20 -2.58
C GLU A 221 -2.82 -1.77 -3.05
N GLU A 222 -1.72 -1.04 -3.23
CA GLU A 222 -1.67 0.31 -3.81
C GLU A 222 -0.73 0.36 -5.00
N HIS A 223 -1.18 0.93 -6.12
CA HIS A 223 -0.37 1.20 -7.31
C HIS A 223 -0.32 2.70 -7.56
N SER A 224 0.86 3.28 -7.35
CA SER A 224 1.15 4.67 -7.71
C SER A 224 1.69 4.73 -9.13
N LEU A 225 0.88 5.26 -10.05
CA LEU A 225 1.29 5.53 -11.43
C LEU A 225 1.74 6.98 -11.54
N ARG A 226 3.00 7.19 -11.95
CA ARG A 226 3.63 8.51 -11.93
C ARG A 226 3.72 9.14 -13.32
N GLN A 227 3.99 10.43 -13.35
CA GLN A 227 3.89 11.28 -14.54
C GLN A 227 4.59 10.72 -15.78
N THR A 228 5.79 10.15 -15.64
CA THR A 228 6.54 9.59 -16.78
C THR A 228 5.79 8.44 -17.45
N MET A 229 5.22 7.54 -16.63
CA MET A 229 4.41 6.42 -17.13
C MET A 229 3.11 6.93 -17.73
N LEU A 230 2.40 7.82 -17.02
CA LEU A 230 1.13 8.37 -17.49
C LEU A 230 1.27 9.06 -18.85
N LYS A 231 2.35 9.84 -19.04
CA LYS A 231 2.65 10.49 -20.32
C LYS A 231 3.04 9.50 -21.42
N ARG A 232 3.77 8.43 -21.09
CA ARG A 232 4.14 7.41 -22.09
C ARG A 232 2.90 6.78 -22.73
N TYR A 233 1.89 6.49 -21.92
CA TYR A 233 0.69 5.78 -22.34
C TYR A 233 -0.51 6.72 -22.57
N ASN A 234 -0.29 8.03 -22.62
CA ASN A 234 -1.35 9.05 -22.76
C ASN A 234 -2.47 8.98 -21.72
N LEU A 235 -2.18 8.41 -20.54
CA LEU A 235 -3.10 8.29 -19.41
C LEU A 235 -3.19 9.57 -18.57
N ASN A 236 -2.45 10.61 -18.96
CA ASN A 236 -2.40 11.87 -18.23
C ASN A 236 -3.56 12.81 -18.56
N TRP A 237 -4.37 12.57 -19.60
CA TRP A 237 -5.37 13.55 -20.05
C TRP A 237 -6.72 13.37 -19.35
N TYR A 238 -7.01 14.22 -18.37
CA TYR A 238 -8.29 14.19 -17.68
C TYR A 238 -9.45 14.45 -18.65
N GLY A 239 -10.51 13.62 -18.59
CA GLY A 239 -11.67 13.71 -19.46
C GLY A 239 -11.55 12.95 -20.79
N VAL A 240 -10.35 12.48 -21.13
CA VAL A 240 -10.11 11.60 -22.29
C VAL A 240 -9.99 10.15 -21.83
N VAL A 241 -9.28 9.93 -20.72
CA VAL A 241 -9.05 8.60 -20.14
C VAL A 241 -10.23 8.17 -19.28
N LYS A 242 -10.50 6.86 -19.27
CA LYS A 242 -11.47 6.18 -18.41
C LYS A 242 -10.75 5.35 -17.35
N GLU A 243 -11.43 5.03 -16.26
CA GLU A 243 -10.90 4.19 -15.19
C GLU A 243 -10.46 2.80 -15.69
N THR A 244 -11.14 2.27 -16.70
CA THR A 244 -10.80 0.98 -17.34
C THR A 244 -9.44 0.99 -18.02
N ASP A 245 -8.97 2.14 -18.51
CA ASP A 245 -7.71 2.26 -19.26
C ASP A 245 -6.50 2.01 -18.35
N PHE A 246 -6.68 2.10 -17.02
CA PHE A 246 -5.62 1.84 -16.05
C PHE A 246 -5.49 0.35 -15.68
N VAL A 247 -6.48 -0.48 -16.00
CA VAL A 247 -6.58 -1.86 -15.52
C VAL A 247 -5.37 -2.69 -15.95
N GLU A 248 -4.92 -2.54 -17.20
CA GLU A 248 -3.75 -3.27 -17.72
C GLU A 248 -2.44 -2.93 -17.00
N HIS A 249 -2.39 -1.78 -16.30
CA HIS A 249 -1.19 -1.29 -15.63
C HIS A 249 -1.16 -1.56 -14.12
N ILE A 250 -2.20 -2.20 -13.58
CA ILE A 250 -2.34 -2.50 -12.15
C ILE A 250 -2.55 -4.00 -11.87
N GLN A 251 -2.28 -4.86 -12.85
CA GLN A 251 -2.43 -6.32 -12.74
C GLN A 251 -1.20 -7.05 -12.22
N ASP A 252 -0.11 -6.35 -11.91
CA ASP A 252 1.17 -6.97 -11.54
C ASP A 252 1.07 -7.94 -10.35
N ILE A 253 0.31 -7.58 -9.31
CA ILE A 253 0.10 -8.46 -8.16
C ILE A 253 -0.83 -9.62 -8.53
N GLU A 254 -1.91 -9.37 -9.27
CA GLU A 254 -2.83 -10.42 -9.70
C GLU A 254 -2.12 -11.48 -10.56
N ASN A 255 -1.22 -11.06 -11.44
CA ASN A 255 -0.38 -11.94 -12.24
C ASN A 255 0.62 -12.72 -11.38
N ALA A 256 1.18 -12.10 -10.33
CA ALA A 256 1.99 -12.80 -9.34
C ALA A 256 1.16 -13.84 -8.56
N MET A 257 -0.08 -13.51 -8.16
CA MET A 257 -0.98 -14.45 -7.47
C MET A 257 -1.34 -15.66 -8.34
N LYS A 258 -1.51 -15.48 -9.66
CA LYS A 258 -1.79 -16.60 -10.59
C LYS A 258 -0.64 -17.60 -10.71
N THR A 259 0.58 -17.18 -10.43
CA THR A 259 1.78 -18.02 -10.58
C THR A 259 2.24 -18.66 -9.28
N ILE A 260 1.92 -18.05 -8.13
CA ILE A 260 2.39 -18.50 -6.81
C ILE A 260 1.25 -19.16 -6.05
N HIS A 261 1.48 -20.38 -5.57
CA HIS A 261 0.68 -20.96 -4.51
C HIS A 261 1.20 -20.44 -3.17
N ILE A 262 0.60 -19.38 -2.65
CA ILE A 262 0.99 -18.83 -1.35
C ILE A 262 0.30 -19.64 -0.27
N SER A 263 1.07 -20.46 0.45
CA SER A 263 0.59 -21.16 1.63
C SER A 263 0.76 -20.32 2.89
N HIS A 264 -0.17 -20.49 3.83
CA HIS A 264 0.06 -20.11 5.21
C HIS A 264 0.64 -21.32 5.94
N ASP A 265 1.93 -21.25 6.25
CA ASP A 265 2.59 -22.28 7.05
C ASP A 265 2.53 -21.87 8.52
N GLU A 266 1.62 -22.48 9.29
CA GLU A 266 1.69 -22.44 10.74
C GLU A 266 2.83 -23.36 11.20
N HIS A 267 3.99 -22.78 11.49
CA HIS A 267 5.08 -23.52 12.12
C HIS A 267 4.76 -23.75 13.61
N GLU A 268 3.97 -24.77 13.92
CA GLU A 268 3.97 -25.35 15.26
C GLU A 268 5.31 -26.07 15.48
N THR A 269 6.00 -25.74 16.58
CA THR A 269 7.23 -26.44 16.94
C THR A 269 6.94 -27.91 17.27
N ILE A 270 7.92 -28.80 17.11
CA ILE A 270 7.79 -30.21 17.51
C ILE A 270 7.32 -30.32 18.97
N ALA A 271 7.84 -29.46 19.84
CA ALA A 271 7.46 -29.41 21.25
C ALA A 271 6.00 -28.99 21.44
N ASP A 272 5.51 -28.00 20.70
CA ASP A 272 4.11 -27.59 20.75
C ASP A 272 3.19 -28.70 20.22
N GLN A 273 3.55 -29.38 19.14
CA GLN A 273 2.79 -30.51 18.60
C GLN A 273 2.68 -31.67 19.62
N LEU A 274 3.79 -32.00 20.29
CA LEU A 274 3.83 -33.05 21.32
C LEU A 274 2.95 -32.70 22.53
N LEU A 275 2.88 -31.42 22.90
CA LEU A 275 2.04 -30.95 24.01
C LEU A 275 0.56 -30.87 23.63
N ASN A 276 0.26 -30.31 22.45
CA ASN A 276 -1.10 -30.16 21.94
C ASN A 276 -1.80 -31.52 21.76
N GLN A 277 -1.05 -32.55 21.38
CA GLN A 277 -1.54 -33.93 21.27
C GLN A 277 -1.46 -34.74 22.57
N ALA A 278 -1.09 -34.10 23.70
CA ALA A 278 -0.92 -34.72 25.01
C ALA A 278 0.01 -35.96 25.01
N ILE A 279 1.02 -35.99 24.11
CA ILE A 279 1.98 -37.09 23.99
C ILE A 279 3.00 -37.06 25.13
N VAL A 280 3.31 -35.85 25.62
CA VAL A 280 4.24 -35.60 26.73
C VAL A 280 3.55 -34.79 27.82
N LYS A 281 3.92 -35.06 29.08
CA LYS A 281 3.27 -34.46 30.25
C LYS A 281 3.82 -33.08 30.62
N SER A 282 4.99 -32.70 30.08
CA SER A 282 5.66 -31.45 30.45
C SER A 282 6.38 -30.82 29.25
N ARG A 283 6.51 -29.48 29.30
CA ARG A 283 7.25 -28.69 28.31
C ARG A 283 8.72 -29.09 28.24
N GLN A 284 9.32 -29.49 29.35
CA GLN A 284 10.70 -29.96 29.40
C GLN A 284 10.90 -31.22 28.56
N ALA A 285 10.01 -32.22 28.70
CA ALA A 285 10.07 -33.45 27.90
C ALA A 285 9.80 -33.18 26.41
N ALA A 286 8.90 -32.24 26.11
CA ALA A 286 8.61 -31.79 24.75
C ALA A 286 9.85 -31.16 24.08
N ASN A 287 10.51 -30.22 24.77
CA ASN A 287 11.70 -29.54 24.27
C ASN A 287 12.88 -30.51 24.12
N SER A 288 13.09 -31.43 25.06
CA SER A 288 14.11 -32.47 24.95
C SER A 288 13.91 -33.33 23.70
N THR A 289 12.68 -33.78 23.46
CA THR A 289 12.35 -34.58 22.27
C THR A 289 12.51 -33.78 20.98
N GLN A 290 12.15 -32.49 20.97
CA GLN A 290 12.40 -31.59 19.84
C GLN A 290 13.89 -31.41 19.55
N SER A 291 14.73 -31.22 20.57
CA SER A 291 16.17 -31.05 20.38
C SER A 291 16.80 -32.25 19.66
N TYR A 292 16.42 -33.48 20.05
CA TYR A 292 16.90 -34.68 19.37
C TYR A 292 16.38 -34.81 17.94
N ALA A 293 15.13 -34.40 17.68
CA ALA A 293 14.60 -34.36 16.33
C ALA A 293 15.37 -33.37 15.42
N ILE A 294 15.79 -32.22 15.95
CA ILE A 294 16.61 -31.25 15.21
C ILE A 294 18.01 -31.82 14.92
N LEU A 295 18.66 -32.48 15.89
CA LEU A 295 19.96 -33.14 15.66
C LEU A 295 19.86 -34.21 14.57
N TRP A 296 18.79 -35.01 14.59
CA TRP A 296 18.50 -35.97 13.52
C TRP A 296 18.29 -35.30 12.16
N GLN A 297 17.57 -34.17 12.09
CA GLN A 297 17.40 -33.38 10.87
C GLN A 297 18.72 -32.80 10.33
N GLN A 298 19.72 -32.59 11.19
CA GLN A 298 21.07 -32.18 10.79
C GLN A 298 21.93 -33.34 10.26
N GLY A 299 21.35 -34.55 10.14
CA GLY A 299 22.02 -35.74 9.63
C GLY A 299 22.83 -36.51 10.68
N MET A 300 22.66 -36.18 11.96
CA MET A 300 23.38 -36.82 13.06
C MET A 300 22.76 -38.18 13.41
N ASP A 301 23.60 -39.19 13.64
CA ASP A 301 23.14 -40.52 14.08
C ASP A 301 22.87 -40.52 15.59
N LEU A 302 21.60 -40.42 15.96
CA LEU A 302 21.18 -40.37 17.35
C LEU A 302 21.53 -41.63 18.16
N ARG A 303 21.76 -42.78 17.50
CA ARG A 303 22.15 -44.03 18.21
C ARG A 303 23.57 -43.95 18.79
N GLN A 304 24.38 -43.01 18.32
CA GLN A 304 25.73 -42.77 18.84
C GLN A 304 25.73 -41.84 20.06
N ILE A 305 24.61 -41.16 20.32
CA ILE A 305 24.50 -40.08 21.31
C ILE A 305 23.57 -40.48 22.45
N LEU A 306 22.51 -41.22 22.14
CA LEU A 306 21.51 -41.68 23.09
C LEU A 306 21.74 -43.13 23.49
N SER A 307 21.39 -43.47 24.73
CA SER A 307 21.21 -44.87 25.11
C SER A 307 20.02 -45.48 24.37
N ASP A 308 20.02 -46.80 24.19
CA ASP A 308 18.94 -47.51 23.47
C ASP A 308 17.56 -47.19 24.05
N SER A 309 17.42 -47.17 25.37
CA SER A 309 16.16 -46.84 26.05
C SER A 309 15.65 -45.44 25.68
N GLN A 310 16.53 -44.42 25.75
CA GLN A 310 16.19 -43.04 25.40
C GLN A 310 15.88 -42.87 23.92
N PHE A 311 16.63 -43.56 23.05
CA PHE A 311 16.40 -43.54 21.62
C PHE A 311 14.98 -44.05 21.29
N TYR A 312 14.58 -45.20 21.84
CA TYR A 312 13.25 -45.75 21.61
C TYR A 312 12.14 -44.91 22.24
N GLU A 313 12.38 -44.29 23.39
CA GLU A 313 11.45 -43.35 24.03
C GLU A 313 11.16 -42.13 23.13
N HIS A 314 12.20 -41.44 22.65
CA HIS A 314 12.04 -40.28 21.78
C HIS A 314 11.48 -40.67 20.40
N LYS A 315 11.91 -41.82 19.86
CA LYS A 315 11.34 -42.37 18.62
C LYS A 315 9.84 -42.61 18.74
N ALA A 316 9.39 -43.21 19.84
CA ALA A 316 7.96 -43.47 20.07
C ALA A 316 7.14 -42.18 20.16
N ARG A 317 7.68 -41.12 20.78
CA ARG A 317 7.05 -39.80 20.86
C ARG A 317 6.95 -39.13 19.48
N LEU A 318 8.06 -39.10 18.75
CA LEU A 318 8.17 -38.45 17.44
C LEU A 318 7.33 -39.16 16.36
N LYS A 319 7.22 -40.49 16.44
CA LYS A 319 6.42 -41.27 15.48
C LYS A 319 4.94 -40.91 15.54
N LYS A 320 4.43 -40.50 16.70
CA LYS A 320 3.03 -40.06 16.87
C LYS A 320 2.71 -38.75 16.14
N ILE A 321 3.71 -37.91 15.89
CA ILE A 321 3.61 -36.67 15.10
C ILE A 321 4.18 -36.84 13.68
N GLY A 322 4.40 -38.08 13.22
CA GLY A 322 4.83 -38.37 11.85
C GLY A 322 6.35 -38.30 11.59
N ILE A 323 7.18 -38.20 12.63
CA ILE A 323 8.66 -38.16 12.49
C ILE A 323 9.24 -39.52 12.91
N ASP A 324 9.94 -40.20 12.00
CA ASP A 324 10.65 -41.46 12.32
C ASP A 324 12.18 -41.28 12.29
N ILE A 325 12.74 -41.02 13.48
CA ILE A 325 14.20 -40.91 13.69
C ILE A 325 14.96 -42.23 13.52
N GLY A 326 14.27 -43.35 13.31
CA GLY A 326 14.87 -44.64 12.99
C GLY A 326 15.39 -44.75 11.56
N GLN A 327 14.99 -43.82 10.67
CA GLN A 327 15.47 -43.73 9.30
C GLN A 327 16.57 -42.69 9.18
N LYS A 328 17.41 -42.79 8.14
CA LYS A 328 18.31 -41.68 7.80
C LYS A 328 17.49 -40.50 7.31
N PHE A 329 17.81 -39.30 7.80
CA PHE A 329 17.13 -38.09 7.34
C PHE A 329 17.48 -37.84 5.88
N ASP A 330 16.47 -37.77 5.03
CA ASP A 330 16.59 -37.53 3.60
C ASP A 330 15.95 -36.18 3.30
N VAL A 331 16.78 -35.16 3.03
CA VAL A 331 16.36 -33.80 2.71
C VAL A 331 15.49 -33.70 1.45
N SER A 332 15.45 -34.75 0.62
CA SER A 332 14.60 -34.82 -0.56
C SER A 332 13.17 -35.31 -0.26
N ARG A 333 12.91 -35.83 0.95
CA ARG A 333 11.58 -36.30 1.40
C ARG A 333 10.99 -35.25 2.34
N LEU A 334 9.77 -34.79 2.03
CA LEU A 334 9.02 -33.73 2.73
C LEU A 334 9.21 -33.72 4.27
N CYS A 335 9.40 -32.52 4.82
CA CYS A 335 9.58 -32.30 6.26
C CYS A 335 8.29 -32.62 7.04
N PRO A 336 8.27 -33.56 8.01
CA PRO A 336 7.03 -34.04 8.63
C PRO A 336 6.37 -33.07 9.62
N THR A 337 7.02 -31.95 9.96
CA THR A 337 6.54 -30.95 10.95
C THR A 337 5.54 -29.95 10.39
N LEU A 338 5.30 -29.93 9.08
CA LEU A 338 4.31 -29.05 8.47
C LEU A 338 2.90 -29.57 8.73
N LYS A 339 2.20 -28.92 9.67
CA LYS A 339 0.73 -28.91 9.65
C LYS A 339 0.35 -28.38 8.27
N ARG A 340 -0.38 -29.17 7.49
CA ARG A 340 -0.71 -28.96 6.07
C ARG A 340 -0.74 -27.47 5.70
N SER A 341 0.08 -27.09 4.72
CA SER A 341 0.03 -25.78 4.08
C SER A 341 -1.39 -25.53 3.54
N GLU A 342 -2.15 -24.68 4.22
CA GLU A 342 -3.43 -24.23 3.70
C GLU A 342 -3.16 -23.12 2.67
N VAL A 343 -3.73 -23.28 1.48
CA VAL A 343 -3.68 -22.24 0.45
C VAL A 343 -4.48 -21.04 0.94
N ILE A 344 -3.85 -19.86 0.92
CA ILE A 344 -4.52 -18.62 1.29
C ILE A 344 -5.52 -18.27 0.19
N GLU A 345 -6.82 -18.29 0.51
CA GLU A 345 -7.87 -17.82 -0.39
C GLU A 345 -7.93 -16.29 -0.36
N VAL A 346 -7.76 -15.65 -1.51
CA VAL A 346 -7.75 -14.19 -1.65
C VAL A 346 -9.10 -13.73 -2.21
N LYS A 347 -9.81 -12.85 -1.49
CA LYS A 347 -11.09 -12.27 -1.92
C LYS A 347 -11.04 -10.75 -1.96
N SER A 348 -11.90 -10.13 -2.76
CA SER A 348 -12.12 -8.69 -2.65
C SER A 348 -12.86 -8.35 -1.36
N LEU A 349 -12.36 -7.38 -0.60
CA LEU A 349 -12.97 -6.99 0.67
C LEU A 349 -14.37 -6.39 0.44
N SER A 350 -15.36 -6.95 1.12
CA SER A 350 -16.73 -6.41 1.12
C SER A 350 -16.83 -5.10 1.91
N ILE A 351 -17.78 -4.23 1.54
CA ILE A 351 -18.03 -2.98 2.27
C ILE A 351 -19.05 -3.27 3.37
N PRO A 352 -18.71 -3.09 4.66
CA PRO A 352 -19.67 -3.32 5.73
C PRO A 352 -20.75 -2.23 5.74
N THR A 353 -21.97 -2.59 6.12
CA THR A 353 -23.16 -1.71 6.05
C THR A 353 -23.04 -0.44 6.89
N TRP A 354 -22.27 -0.48 7.97
CA TRP A 354 -22.02 0.67 8.84
C TRP A 354 -20.92 1.61 8.32
N TYR A 355 -20.19 1.25 7.25
CA TYR A 355 -19.10 2.06 6.73
C TYR A 355 -19.62 3.34 6.08
N LYS A 356 -19.02 4.47 6.46
CA LYS A 356 -19.40 5.78 5.89
C LYS A 356 -18.61 6.03 4.61
N MET A 357 -19.21 5.77 3.44
CA MET A 357 -18.56 6.07 2.15
C MET A 357 -18.22 7.56 1.99
N PRO A 358 -17.14 7.91 1.25
CA PRO A 358 -16.88 9.30 0.90
C PRO A 358 -17.97 9.84 -0.02
N VAL A 359 -18.48 11.03 0.32
CA VAL A 359 -19.49 11.76 -0.47
C VAL A 359 -18.95 13.15 -0.75
N VAL A 360 -18.85 13.50 -2.03
CA VAL A 360 -18.25 14.76 -2.50
C VAL A 360 -18.87 15.98 -1.83
N GLU A 361 -20.20 16.02 -1.75
CA GLU A 361 -20.95 17.12 -1.14
C GLU A 361 -20.57 17.34 0.33
N THR A 362 -20.43 16.27 1.11
CA THR A 362 -20.10 16.37 2.54
C THR A 362 -18.68 16.89 2.79
N SER A 363 -17.71 16.45 1.97
CA SER A 363 -16.31 16.88 2.07
C SER A 363 -16.07 18.30 1.58
N ASN A 364 -17.01 18.88 0.85
CA ASN A 364 -16.90 20.21 0.27
C ASN A 364 -17.44 21.33 1.19
N ILE A 365 -18.18 20.96 2.24
CA ILE A 365 -18.85 21.93 3.13
C ILE A 365 -18.02 22.23 4.39
N LEU A 366 -17.13 21.34 4.85
CA LEU A 366 -16.38 21.61 6.08
C LEU A 366 -15.25 22.61 5.83
N PRO A 367 -14.97 23.50 6.79
CA PRO A 367 -13.87 24.45 6.68
C PRO A 367 -12.52 23.73 6.75
N PHE A 368 -11.50 24.28 6.09
CA PHE A 368 -10.10 23.85 6.21
C PHE A 368 -9.21 25.03 6.61
N LYS A 369 -8.06 24.72 7.20
CA LYS A 369 -7.05 25.72 7.58
C LYS A 369 -5.90 25.72 6.58
N ALA A 370 -5.38 26.89 6.25
CA ALA A 370 -4.16 27.02 5.47
C ALA A 370 -2.97 27.23 6.42
N TYR A 371 -1.89 26.50 6.20
CA TYR A 371 -0.60 26.73 6.85
C TYR A 371 0.34 27.50 5.91
N ALA A 372 1.09 28.44 6.49
CA ALA A 372 2.21 29.14 5.86
C ALA A 372 3.51 28.32 5.96
#